data_AF-A0A953NG08-F1
#
_entry.id   AF-A0A953NG08-F1
#
_cell.length_a   1.000
_cell.length_b   1.000
_cell.length_c   1.000
_cell.angle_alpha   90.00
_cell.angle_beta   90.00
_cell.angle_gamma   90.00
#
_symmetry.space_group_name_H-M   'P 1'
#
loop_
_entity.id
_entity.type
_entity.pdbx_description
1 polymer ?
#
loop_
_entity_poly.entity_id
_entity_poly.type
_entity_poly.pdbx_seq_one_letter_code
_entity_poly.pdbx_strand_id
1 'polypeptide(L)'
;MNKEFFKFFGIRKKLILYFLFIILLLSSISLFSYYSANVVLNNTNRIIKDYIYINNVKNTVNSLITELEKYLTTASSESLLRYYDYYNRLSVISREIPRSLDYNEDNLILKDIGNMLDELLSETDKAVLAKRGRISSRYIANFERVTEISEYINQYNNKLLDNTLKGGTERYQNINSNMRFIIFLTFFAIIVSIIATSYIAVAATYRLIKPISELSKYAERITEGDLEVKLTQTHTGDETDILTGAFIKMVESIKDYISELKKQAEMENKLKEQELQNLKMGSLLKEAELKYLQSQINPHFLFNTLNAAAQLSTIEGADKTSEFIENIAQLFRYNLKNIDDLVSLRDEIEHVINYMQILKMRFGNRIDFYTDIDELALDTKIPRITLQPIVENAYIHGLQNLERKGEIHLNVKAELDYVLIDIIDNGTGMDKECINAIICSNKDEEITKKHVTGIGMKNVLERLELLFNIKDRRELISIESKIDEGTKVTLKIPRFNVGQGGLKVC
;
A
#
# COMPACT_ATOMS: atom_id res chain seq x y z
N MET A 1 49.36 -4.12 5.61
CA MET A 1 48.47 -3.10 6.19
C MET A 1 47.11 -3.76 6.42
N ASN A 2 46.72 -3.93 7.69
CA ASN A 2 45.70 -4.87 8.17
C ASN A 2 44.31 -4.68 7.54
N LYS A 3 43.81 -5.72 6.85
CA LYS A 3 42.43 -5.84 6.35
C LYS A 3 41.37 -5.98 7.46
N GLU A 4 41.79 -6.14 8.72
CA GLU A 4 40.90 -6.32 9.87
C GLU A 4 40.42 -5.00 10.51
N PHE A 5 41.10 -3.87 10.28
CA PHE A 5 40.74 -2.61 10.94
C PHE A 5 39.41 -2.00 10.42
N PHE A 6 38.94 -2.46 9.25
CA PHE A 6 37.71 -1.96 8.62
C PHE A 6 36.44 -2.77 8.91
N LYS A 7 36.50 -3.86 9.68
CA LYS A 7 35.34 -4.73 9.97
C LYS A 7 34.31 -4.18 10.96
N PHE A 8 34.50 -2.97 11.49
CA PHE A 8 33.60 -2.37 12.50
C PHE A 8 33.25 -0.89 12.25
N PHE A 9 33.35 -0.44 11.00
CA PHE A 9 32.96 0.92 10.63
C PHE A 9 31.62 0.91 9.91
N GLY A 10 30.59 1.28 10.66
CA GLY A 10 29.27 1.50 10.07
C GLY A 10 29.27 2.55 8.97
N ILE A 11 28.29 2.53 8.06
CA ILE A 11 28.09 3.45 6.93
C ILE A 11 28.27 4.91 7.39
N ARG A 12 27.68 5.27 8.54
CA ARG A 12 27.79 6.60 9.13
C ARG A 12 29.25 6.98 9.42
N LYS A 13 30.03 6.07 9.99
CA LYS A 13 31.45 6.34 10.27
C LYS A 13 32.29 6.37 8.99
N LYS A 14 31.98 5.54 7.98
CA LYS A 14 32.63 5.61 6.65
C LYS A 14 32.38 6.98 5.99
N LEU A 15 31.14 7.46 6.03
CA LEU A 15 30.77 8.81 5.56
C LEU A 15 31.55 9.90 6.29
N ILE A 16 31.57 9.87 7.62
CA ILE A 16 32.32 10.83 8.43
C ILE A 16 33.81 10.79 8.06
N LEU A 17 34.40 9.61 7.86
CA LEU A 17 35.80 9.47 7.47
C LEU A 17 36.08 10.08 6.08
N TYR A 18 35.19 9.87 5.10
CA TYR A 18 35.30 10.50 3.78
C TYR A 18 35.22 12.03 3.88
N PHE A 19 34.27 12.56 4.65
CA PHE A 19 34.16 14.01 4.86
C PHE A 19 35.37 14.59 5.59
N LEU A 20 35.86 13.92 6.63
CA LEU A 20 37.07 14.34 7.36
C LEU A 20 38.29 14.36 6.44
N PHE A 21 38.44 13.37 5.55
CA PHE A 21 39.54 13.34 4.59
C PHE A 21 39.47 14.50 3.61
N ILE A 22 38.27 14.81 3.09
CA ILE A 22 38.06 15.97 2.19
C ILE A 22 38.40 17.28 2.92
N ILE A 23 37.91 17.46 4.15
CA ILE A 23 38.17 18.65 4.95
C ILE A 23 39.67 18.80 5.25
N LEU A 24 40.35 17.72 5.64
CA LEU A 24 41.78 17.72 5.92
C LEU A 24 42.59 18.13 4.68
N LEU A 25 42.24 17.60 3.51
CA LEU A 25 42.91 17.89 2.25
C LEU A 25 42.74 19.37 1.86
N LEU A 26 41.52 19.90 1.94
CA LEU A 26 41.24 21.32 1.66
C LEU A 26 41.93 22.25 2.67
N SER A 27 41.90 21.88 3.96
CA SER A 27 42.55 22.65 5.03
C SER A 27 44.06 22.72 4.84
N SER A 28 44.70 21.60 4.46
CA SER A 28 46.14 21.55 4.20
C SER A 28 46.55 22.50 3.06
N ILE A 29 45.77 22.56 1.98
CA ILE A 29 46.04 23.46 0.84
C ILE A 29 45.83 24.92 1.24
N SER A 30 44.76 25.21 1.97
CA SER A 30 44.49 26.55 2.48
C SER A 30 45.60 27.05 3.41
N LEU A 31 46.08 26.19 4.32
CA LEU A 31 47.16 26.51 5.25
C LEU A 31 48.48 26.77 4.51
N PHE A 32 48.81 25.96 3.50
CA PHE A 32 50.00 26.15 2.66
C PHE A 32 49.95 27.48 1.88
N SER A 33 48.78 27.81 1.31
CA SER A 33 48.57 29.07 0.59
C SER A 33 48.72 30.28 1.54
N TYR A 34 48.11 30.21 2.72
CA TYR A 34 48.22 31.25 3.75
C TYR A 34 49.67 31.45 4.23
N TYR A 35 50.40 30.36 4.48
CA TYR A 35 51.81 30.43 4.86
C TYR A 35 52.64 31.11 3.77
N SER A 36 52.46 30.70 2.51
CA SER A 36 53.18 31.25 1.36
C SER A 36 52.92 32.76 1.21
N ALA A 37 51.66 33.19 1.36
CA ALA A 37 51.30 34.62 1.30
C ALA A 37 51.97 35.44 2.41
N ASN A 38 52.04 34.93 3.63
CA ASN A 38 52.69 35.63 4.74
C ASN A 38 54.20 35.77 4.57
N VAL A 39 54.87 34.73 4.05
CA VAL A 39 56.31 34.79 3.75
C VAL A 39 56.62 35.92 2.76
N VAL A 40 55.78 36.09 1.73
CA VAL A 40 55.94 37.15 0.73
C VAL A 40 55.70 38.52 1.34
N LEU A 41 54.61 38.67 2.09
CA LEU A 41 54.23 39.93 2.71
C LEU A 41 55.31 40.42 3.69
N ASN A 42 55.84 39.52 4.52
CA ASN A 42 56.90 39.86 5.47
C ASN A 42 58.21 40.24 4.79
N ASN A 43 58.63 39.51 3.75
CA ASN A 43 59.85 39.82 3.01
C ASN A 43 59.77 41.16 2.28
N THR A 44 58.63 41.45 1.63
CA THR A 44 58.40 42.73 0.94
C THR A 44 58.34 43.89 1.93
N ASN A 45 57.64 43.71 3.06
CA ASN A 45 57.58 44.73 4.10
C ASN A 45 58.95 45.09 4.68
N ARG A 46 59.87 44.11 4.81
CA ARG A 46 61.24 44.38 5.27
C ARG A 46 61.99 45.28 4.30
N ILE A 47 61.94 44.96 2.99
CA ILE A 47 62.59 45.78 1.94
C ILE A 47 62.07 47.23 1.97
N ILE A 48 60.76 47.41 2.13
CA ILE A 48 60.15 48.74 2.19
C ILE A 48 60.58 49.50 3.45
N LYS A 49 60.66 48.83 4.61
CA LYS A 49 61.09 49.45 5.87
C LYS A 49 62.53 49.98 5.79
N ASP A 50 63.45 49.22 5.19
CA ASP A 50 64.84 49.63 5.03
C ASP A 50 64.95 50.91 4.16
N TYR A 51 64.17 50.97 3.07
CA TYR A 51 64.10 52.16 2.20
C TYR A 51 63.54 53.40 2.91
N ILE A 52 62.48 53.22 3.72
CA ILE A 52 61.87 54.31 4.49
C ILE A 52 62.88 54.83 5.52
N TYR A 53 63.60 53.94 6.20
CA TYR A 53 64.58 54.31 7.22
C TYR A 53 65.70 55.20 6.64
N ILE A 54 66.33 54.77 5.53
CA ILE A 54 67.42 55.51 4.89
C ILE A 54 66.97 56.90 4.40
N ASN A 55 65.76 57.00 3.83
CA ASN A 55 65.23 58.30 3.42
C ASN A 55 64.88 59.20 4.61
N ASN A 56 64.44 58.63 5.73
CA ASN A 56 64.14 59.40 6.94
C ASN A 56 65.41 60.07 7.50
N VAL A 57 66.55 59.37 7.49
CA VAL A 57 67.85 59.96 7.89
C VAL A 57 68.18 61.16 7.01
N LYS A 58 68.18 60.99 5.68
CA LYS A 58 68.44 62.06 4.71
C LYS A 58 67.56 63.29 4.89
N ASN A 59 66.24 63.07 4.99
CA ASN A 59 65.28 64.15 5.13
C ASN A 59 65.44 64.90 6.45
N THR A 60 65.75 64.18 7.54
CA THR A 60 65.99 64.78 8.86
C THR A 60 67.27 65.62 8.87
N VAL A 61 68.36 65.13 8.28
CA VAL A 61 69.63 65.88 8.13
C VAL A 61 69.40 67.16 7.34
N ASN A 62 68.77 67.08 6.17
CA ASN A 62 68.52 68.25 5.33
C ASN A 62 67.63 69.29 6.04
N SER A 63 66.59 68.83 6.75
CA SER A 63 65.70 69.71 7.52
C SER A 63 66.41 70.41 8.67
N LEU A 64 67.31 69.70 9.37
CA LEU A 64 68.14 70.28 10.44
C LEU A 64 69.01 71.42 9.91
N ILE A 65 69.65 71.22 8.76
CA ILE A 65 70.55 72.20 8.14
C ILE A 65 69.78 73.42 7.65
N THR A 66 68.63 73.21 6.99
CA THR A 66 67.77 74.31 6.52
C THR A 66 67.29 75.19 7.69
N GLU A 67 66.84 74.59 8.79
CA GLU A 67 66.40 75.36 9.96
C GLU A 67 67.58 76.01 10.71
N LEU A 68 68.76 75.38 10.73
CA LEU A 68 69.98 75.98 11.25
C LEU A 68 70.38 77.21 10.43
N GLU A 69 70.44 77.11 9.10
CA GLU A 69 70.76 78.22 8.21
C GLU A 69 69.78 79.38 8.41
N LYS A 70 68.49 79.07 8.46
CA LYS A 70 67.44 80.05 8.74
C LYS A 70 67.64 80.74 10.09
N TYR A 71 68.04 80.00 11.13
CA TYR A 71 68.37 80.58 12.42
C TYR A 71 69.62 81.46 12.38
N LEU A 72 70.69 81.00 11.72
CA LEU A 72 71.94 81.75 11.62
C LEU A 72 71.79 83.03 10.79
N THR A 73 70.83 83.09 9.86
CA THR A 73 70.54 84.27 9.04
C THR A 73 69.53 85.21 9.71
N THR A 74 68.41 84.69 10.22
CA THR A 74 67.28 85.51 10.71
C THR A 74 67.26 85.72 12.22
N ALA A 75 67.98 84.90 12.99
CA ALA A 75 67.88 84.82 14.45
C ALA A 75 66.46 84.56 14.99
N SER A 76 65.57 83.97 14.18
CA SER A 76 64.20 83.65 14.58
C SER A 76 64.14 82.60 15.68
N SER A 77 63.30 82.84 16.69
CA SER A 77 63.05 81.86 17.76
C SER A 77 62.30 80.62 17.25
N GLU A 78 61.50 80.77 16.18
CA GLU A 78 60.76 79.65 15.58
C GLU A 78 61.71 78.67 14.88
N SER A 79 62.68 79.17 14.09
CA SER A 79 63.67 78.31 13.44
C SER A 79 64.61 77.64 14.44
N LEU A 80 64.91 78.31 15.56
CA LEU A 80 65.67 77.71 16.65
C LEU A 80 64.91 76.54 17.30
N LEU A 81 63.60 76.69 17.51
CA LEU A 81 62.77 75.62 18.06
C LEU A 81 62.70 74.41 17.11
N ARG A 82 62.46 74.67 15.81
CA ARG A 82 62.44 73.61 14.78
C ARG A 82 63.79 72.92 14.62
N TYR A 83 64.90 73.67 14.70
CA TYR A 83 66.24 73.12 14.77
C TYR A 83 66.37 72.12 15.93
N TYR A 84 65.94 72.47 17.15
CA TYR A 84 66.01 71.54 18.28
C TYR A 84 65.09 70.31 18.12
N ASP A 85 63.94 70.43 17.44
CA ASP A 85 63.10 69.26 17.11
C ASP A 85 63.85 68.29 16.20
N TYR A 86 64.41 68.77 15.08
CA TYR A 86 65.22 67.92 14.19
C TYR A 86 66.49 67.41 14.85
N TYR A 87 67.13 68.22 15.70
CA TYR A 87 68.32 67.82 16.46
C TYR A 87 68.01 66.62 17.35
N ASN A 88 66.91 66.68 18.10
CA ASN A 88 66.50 65.61 19.00
C ASN A 88 66.15 64.33 18.22
N ARG A 89 65.40 64.45 17.11
CA ARG A 89 65.08 63.31 16.24
C ARG A 89 66.35 62.66 15.68
N LEU A 90 67.28 63.47 15.19
CA LEU A 90 68.53 62.98 14.62
C LEU A 90 69.46 62.39 15.69
N SER A 91 69.44 62.93 16.91
CA SER A 91 70.15 62.37 18.05
C SER A 91 69.63 60.97 18.42
N VAL A 92 68.31 60.75 18.36
CA VAL A 92 67.71 59.42 18.55
C VAL A 92 68.17 58.47 17.44
N ILE A 93 68.04 58.88 16.18
CA ILE A 93 68.49 58.09 15.02
C ILE A 93 69.97 57.72 15.14
N SER A 94 70.84 58.66 15.48
CA SER A 94 72.29 58.41 15.60
C SER A 94 72.59 57.33 16.64
N ARG A 95 71.87 57.33 17.78
CA ARG A 95 72.02 56.35 18.86
C ARG A 95 71.51 54.96 18.49
N GLU A 96 70.47 54.88 17.66
CA GLU A 96 69.92 53.60 17.20
C GLU A 96 70.83 52.91 16.18
N ILE A 97 71.69 53.66 15.48
CA ILE A 97 72.65 53.10 14.53
C ILE A 97 73.74 52.31 15.27
N PRO A 98 73.88 50.99 15.03
CA PRO A 98 74.89 50.17 15.69
C PRO A 98 76.31 50.67 15.37
N ARG A 99 77.16 50.75 16.41
CA ARG A 99 78.59 51.08 16.26
C ARG A 99 79.51 49.85 16.27
N SER A 100 78.93 48.66 16.40
CA SER A 100 79.63 47.37 16.42
C SER A 100 80.25 47.01 15.06
N LEU A 101 81.35 46.26 15.10
CA LEU A 101 82.03 45.77 13.90
C LEU A 101 81.26 44.60 13.29
N ASP A 102 80.63 44.83 12.14
CA ASP A 102 80.20 43.79 11.22
C ASP A 102 80.84 44.05 9.85
N TYR A 103 81.42 43.01 9.23
CA TYR A 103 82.26 43.12 8.03
C TYR A 103 81.45 43.27 6.72
N ASN A 104 80.22 43.78 6.80
CA ASN A 104 79.36 44.05 5.66
C ASN A 104 79.53 45.51 5.21
N GLU A 105 79.71 45.76 3.90
CA GLU A 105 79.90 47.10 3.33
C GLU A 105 78.77 48.06 3.73
N ASP A 106 77.51 47.61 3.71
CA ASP A 106 76.36 48.45 4.11
C ASP A 106 76.37 48.81 5.59
N ASN A 107 76.85 47.90 6.46
CA ASN A 107 76.98 48.14 7.90
C ASN A 107 78.13 49.09 8.21
N LEU A 108 79.21 49.06 7.41
CA LEU A 108 80.30 50.03 7.50
C LEU A 108 79.83 51.44 7.10
N ILE A 109 79.11 51.56 5.99
CA ILE A 109 78.53 52.83 5.54
C ILE A 109 77.55 53.38 6.59
N LEU A 110 76.68 52.53 7.13
CA LEU A 110 75.73 52.94 8.16
C LEU A 110 76.44 53.40 9.44
N LYS A 111 77.51 52.71 9.87
CA LYS A 111 78.35 53.12 11.00
C LYS A 111 79.02 54.47 10.76
N ASP A 112 79.57 54.69 9.56
CA ASP A 112 80.21 55.95 9.19
C ASP A 112 79.19 57.10 9.19
N ILE A 113 77.98 56.87 8.66
CA ILE A 113 76.86 57.82 8.79
C ILE A 113 76.61 58.14 10.25
N GLY A 114 76.52 57.12 11.12
CA GLY A 114 76.35 57.31 12.55
C GLY A 114 77.40 58.23 13.17
N ASN A 115 78.69 57.97 12.93
CA ASN A 115 79.77 58.80 13.46
C ASN A 115 79.71 60.24 12.93
N MET A 116 79.41 60.41 11.65
CA MET A 116 79.22 61.73 11.04
C MET A 116 78.00 62.46 11.61
N LEU A 117 76.92 61.75 11.96
CA LEU A 117 75.77 62.34 12.63
C LEU A 117 76.14 62.88 14.01
N ASP A 118 76.98 62.18 14.77
CA ASP A 118 77.46 62.67 16.07
C ASP A 118 78.34 63.92 15.91
N GLU A 119 79.23 63.94 14.92
CA GLU A 119 80.06 65.12 14.60
C GLU A 119 79.19 66.29 14.12
N LEU A 120 78.21 66.04 13.24
CA LEU A 120 77.25 67.03 12.76
C LEU A 120 76.48 67.66 13.92
N LEU A 121 75.92 66.83 14.82
CA LEU A 121 75.17 67.33 15.98
C LEU A 121 76.07 68.20 16.87
N SER A 122 77.32 67.79 17.13
CA SER A 122 78.29 68.59 17.88
C SER A 122 78.59 69.93 17.20
N GLU A 123 78.87 69.96 15.89
CA GLU A 123 79.21 71.19 15.18
C GLU A 123 78.02 72.14 15.02
N THR A 124 76.80 71.60 14.84
CA THR A 124 75.58 72.42 14.80
C THR A 124 75.33 73.11 16.14
N ASP A 125 75.55 72.43 17.26
CA ASP A 125 75.39 73.02 18.60
C ASP A 125 76.44 74.12 18.84
N LYS A 126 77.70 73.89 18.44
CA LYS A 126 78.75 74.93 18.46
C LYS A 126 78.38 76.15 17.61
N ALA A 127 77.77 75.95 16.43
CA ALA A 127 77.31 77.03 15.58
C ALA A 127 76.20 77.87 16.25
N VAL A 128 75.22 77.20 16.88
CA VAL A 128 74.15 77.87 17.64
C VAL A 128 74.71 78.64 18.83
N LEU A 129 75.62 78.04 19.62
CA LEU A 129 76.27 78.70 20.75
C LEU A 129 77.09 79.93 20.31
N ALA A 130 77.84 79.83 19.21
CA ALA A 130 78.60 80.95 18.66
C ALA A 130 77.69 82.08 18.15
N LYS A 131 76.54 81.75 17.52
CA LYS A 131 75.54 82.74 17.12
C LYS A 131 74.92 83.45 18.32
N ARG A 132 74.58 82.72 19.39
CA ARG A 132 74.08 83.30 20.66
C ARG A 132 75.13 84.19 21.33
N GLY A 133 76.40 83.78 21.27
CA GLY A 133 77.55 84.57 21.74
C GLY A 133 77.95 85.74 20.83
N ARG A 134 77.24 85.94 19.70
CA ARG A 134 77.48 86.99 18.70
C ARG A 134 78.89 86.95 18.07
N ILE A 135 79.51 85.78 17.97
CA ILE A 135 80.85 85.60 17.40
C ILE A 135 80.72 85.20 15.93
N SER A 136 80.71 86.20 15.03
CA SER A 136 80.44 85.99 13.60
C SER A 136 81.40 85.01 12.92
N SER A 137 82.69 85.19 13.12
CA SER A 137 83.73 84.33 12.52
C SER A 137 83.60 82.86 12.93
N ARG A 138 83.16 82.57 14.17
CA ARG A 138 83.03 81.20 14.67
C ARG A 138 81.77 80.51 14.18
N TYR A 139 80.61 81.18 14.16
CA TYR A 139 79.40 80.51 13.68
C TYR A 139 79.44 80.29 12.16
N ILE A 140 80.10 81.17 11.39
CA ILE A 140 80.31 80.97 9.94
C ILE A 140 81.21 79.75 9.70
N ALA A 141 82.37 79.68 10.37
CA ALA A 141 83.28 78.55 10.25
C ALA A 141 82.62 77.21 10.67
N ASN A 142 81.86 77.21 11.77
CA ASN A 142 81.13 76.02 12.20
C ASN A 142 80.03 75.64 11.18
N PHE A 143 79.35 76.62 10.58
CA PHE A 143 78.31 76.35 9.57
C PHE A 143 78.90 75.81 8.25
N GLU A 144 80.07 76.30 7.84
CA GLU A 144 80.83 75.73 6.71
C GLU A 144 81.17 74.26 7.01
N ARG A 145 81.67 73.97 8.22
CA ARG A 145 81.97 72.59 8.63
C ARG A 145 80.72 71.70 8.71
N VAL A 146 79.60 72.21 9.22
CA VAL A 146 78.30 71.52 9.21
C VAL A 146 77.86 71.17 7.78
N THR A 147 78.00 72.13 6.87
CA THR A 147 77.65 71.93 5.45
C THR A 147 78.52 70.83 4.84
N GLU A 148 79.83 70.87 5.07
CA GLU A 148 80.76 69.83 4.61
C GLU A 148 80.39 68.44 5.16
N ILE A 149 80.17 68.31 6.47
CA ILE A 149 79.77 67.02 7.09
C ILE A 149 78.44 66.53 6.50
N SER A 150 77.50 67.44 6.25
CA SER A 150 76.21 67.07 5.67
C SER A 150 76.29 66.56 4.23
N GLU A 151 77.20 67.11 3.43
CA GLU A 151 77.46 66.64 2.07
C GLU A 151 78.02 65.22 2.11
N TYR A 152 78.97 64.93 3.01
CA TYR A 152 79.46 63.56 3.21
C TYR A 152 78.35 62.61 3.69
N ILE A 153 77.52 63.00 4.65
CA ILE A 153 76.38 62.18 5.09
C ILE A 153 75.44 61.90 3.92
N ASN A 154 75.10 62.91 3.12
CA ASN A 154 74.23 62.75 1.96
C ASN A 154 74.85 61.83 0.90
N GLN A 155 76.16 61.93 0.67
CA GLN A 155 76.88 61.05 -0.25
C GLN A 155 76.86 59.59 0.23
N TYR A 156 77.16 59.34 1.50
CA TYR A 156 77.13 58.00 2.08
C TYR A 156 75.71 57.43 2.12
N ASN A 157 74.70 58.27 2.43
CA ASN A 157 73.30 57.86 2.43
C ASN A 157 72.81 57.51 1.02
N ASN A 158 73.21 58.27 -0.02
CA ASN A 158 72.90 57.92 -1.40
C ASN A 158 73.59 56.61 -1.81
N LYS A 159 74.85 56.40 -1.42
CA LYS A 159 75.55 55.12 -1.65
C LYS A 159 74.84 53.95 -0.97
N LEU A 160 74.44 54.11 0.29
CA LEU A 160 73.70 53.11 1.05
C LEU A 160 72.33 52.83 0.42
N LEU A 161 71.63 53.87 -0.03
CA LEU A 161 70.36 53.77 -0.72
C LEU A 161 70.51 52.99 -2.03
N ASP A 162 71.51 53.31 -2.85
CA ASP A 162 71.79 52.61 -4.10
C ASP A 162 72.12 51.14 -3.87
N ASN A 163 72.94 50.82 -2.87
CA ASN A 163 73.25 49.44 -2.48
C ASN A 163 71.99 48.69 -2.01
N THR A 164 71.20 49.32 -1.14
CA THR A 164 69.95 48.75 -0.61
C THR A 164 68.91 48.57 -1.71
N LEU A 165 68.82 49.49 -2.68
CA LEU A 165 67.93 49.39 -3.84
C LEU A 165 68.36 48.26 -4.77
N LYS A 166 69.66 48.11 -5.05
CA LYS A 166 70.18 47.00 -5.86
C LYS A 166 69.91 45.66 -5.19
N GLY A 167 70.32 45.49 -3.93
CA GLY A 167 70.09 44.27 -3.17
C GLY A 167 68.60 43.96 -2.95
N GLY A 168 67.79 44.99 -2.70
CA GLY A 168 66.34 44.89 -2.58
C GLY A 168 65.67 44.49 -3.90
N THR A 169 66.12 45.04 -5.04
CA THR A 169 65.62 44.70 -6.38
C THR A 169 65.97 43.26 -6.74
N GLU A 170 67.20 42.81 -6.49
CA GLU A 170 67.61 41.42 -6.71
C GLU A 170 66.79 40.46 -5.83
N ARG A 171 66.63 40.76 -4.55
CA ARG A 171 65.78 40.00 -3.63
C ARG A 171 64.32 39.95 -4.11
N TYR A 172 63.77 41.08 -4.54
CA TYR A 172 62.40 41.15 -5.05
C TYR A 172 62.23 40.37 -6.36
N GLN A 173 63.20 40.45 -7.28
CA GLN A 173 63.19 39.66 -8.52
C GLN A 173 63.27 38.16 -8.23
N ASN A 174 64.13 37.76 -7.27
CA ASN A 174 64.22 36.37 -6.80
C ASN A 174 62.92 35.89 -6.11
N ILE A 175 62.29 36.75 -5.31
CA ILE A 175 60.96 36.46 -4.76
C ILE A 175 59.98 36.27 -5.92
N ASN A 176 59.90 37.21 -6.86
CA ASN A 176 58.93 37.18 -7.95
C ASN A 176 59.12 36.00 -8.93
N SER A 177 60.36 35.60 -9.23
CA SER A 177 60.65 34.42 -10.05
C SER A 177 60.21 33.14 -9.37
N ASN A 178 60.53 32.97 -8.08
CA ASN A 178 60.07 31.85 -7.26
C ASN A 178 58.56 31.88 -7.04
N MET A 179 57.94 33.06 -7.00
CA MET A 179 56.49 33.21 -6.82
C MET A 179 55.69 32.64 -7.98
N ARG A 180 56.15 32.81 -9.22
CA ARG A 180 55.48 32.17 -10.37
C ARG A 180 55.42 30.66 -10.21
N PHE A 181 56.51 30.06 -9.72
CA PHE A 181 56.57 28.63 -9.44
C PHE A 181 55.66 28.23 -8.26
N ILE A 182 55.67 28.97 -7.15
CA ILE A 182 54.80 28.70 -5.98
C ILE A 182 53.32 28.82 -6.34
N ILE A 183 52.93 29.86 -7.10
CA ILE A 183 51.56 30.06 -7.57
C ILE A 183 51.14 28.91 -8.48
N PHE A 184 52.00 28.52 -9.43
CA PHE A 184 51.74 27.36 -10.29
C PHE A 184 51.54 26.07 -9.48
N LEU A 185 52.42 25.77 -8.51
CA LEU A 185 52.27 24.62 -7.62
C LEU A 185 50.99 24.67 -6.80
N THR A 186 50.58 25.86 -6.35
CA THR A 186 49.34 26.03 -5.57
C THR A 186 48.11 25.77 -6.44
N PHE A 187 48.05 26.33 -7.65
CA PHE A 187 46.98 26.06 -8.60
C PHE A 187 46.93 24.57 -8.98
N PHE A 188 48.09 23.97 -9.25
CA PHE A 188 48.20 22.54 -9.53
C PHE A 188 47.67 21.69 -8.36
N ALA A 189 48.06 22.01 -7.13
CA ALA A 189 47.55 21.32 -5.94
C ALA A 189 46.02 21.47 -5.77
N ILE A 190 45.45 22.63 -6.08
CA ILE A 190 44.00 22.85 -6.08
C ILE A 190 43.31 21.96 -7.12
N ILE A 191 43.83 21.88 -8.35
CA ILE A 191 43.26 21.03 -9.41
C ILE A 191 43.31 19.55 -8.99
N VAL A 192 44.47 19.09 -8.51
CA VAL A 192 44.64 17.70 -8.02
C VAL A 192 43.68 17.42 -6.87
N SER A 193 43.49 18.37 -5.96
CA SER A 193 42.52 18.28 -4.86
C SER A 193 41.09 18.11 -5.37
N ILE A 194 40.66 18.93 -6.33
CA ILE A 194 39.31 18.84 -6.92
C ILE A 194 39.08 17.47 -7.57
N ILE A 195 40.07 16.96 -8.30
CA ILE A 195 40.00 15.64 -8.92
C ILE A 195 39.92 14.54 -7.85
N ALA A 196 40.76 14.63 -6.81
CA ALA A 196 40.79 13.66 -5.72
C ALA A 196 39.47 13.66 -4.92
N THR A 197 38.91 14.83 -4.59
CA THR A 197 37.64 14.93 -3.87
C THR A 197 36.47 14.44 -4.71
N SER A 198 36.44 14.75 -6.01
CA SER A 198 35.45 14.22 -6.95
C SER A 198 35.51 12.70 -7.04
N TYR A 199 36.72 12.13 -7.18
CA TYR A 199 36.93 10.69 -7.18
C TYR A 199 36.43 10.02 -5.89
N ILE A 200 36.79 10.56 -4.73
CA ILE A 200 36.37 10.04 -3.43
C ILE A 200 34.84 10.12 -3.28
N ALA A 201 34.22 11.22 -3.71
CA ALA A 201 32.77 11.39 -3.65
C ALA A 201 32.04 10.34 -4.51
N VAL A 202 32.48 10.13 -5.76
CA VAL A 202 31.90 9.13 -6.66
C VAL A 202 32.13 7.71 -6.12
N ALA A 203 33.34 7.39 -5.66
CA ALA A 203 33.66 6.08 -5.08
C ALA A 203 32.84 5.78 -3.82
N ALA A 204 32.67 6.77 -2.93
CA ALA A 204 31.84 6.64 -1.74
C ALA A 204 30.37 6.42 -2.09
N THR A 205 29.84 7.19 -3.06
CA THR A 205 28.47 7.05 -3.57
C THR A 205 28.22 5.64 -4.09
N TYR A 206 29.08 5.13 -4.98
CA TYR A 206 28.93 3.77 -5.52
C TYR A 206 29.03 2.68 -4.46
N ARG A 207 29.92 2.82 -3.47
CA ARG A 207 30.08 1.80 -2.42
C ARG A 207 28.90 1.77 -1.44
N LEU A 208 28.33 2.94 -1.12
CA LEU A 208 27.30 3.05 -0.10
C LEU A 208 25.88 2.87 -0.67
N ILE A 209 25.61 3.39 -1.87
CA ILE A 209 24.24 3.44 -2.42
C ILE A 209 23.92 2.20 -3.26
N LYS A 210 24.91 1.60 -3.94
CA LYS A 210 24.68 0.45 -4.82
C LYS A 210 23.96 -0.72 -4.13
N PRO A 211 24.35 -1.18 -2.92
CA PRO A 211 23.66 -2.28 -2.25
C PRO A 211 22.19 -1.96 -1.96
N ILE A 212 21.91 -0.72 -1.54
CA ILE A 212 20.53 -0.26 -1.23
C ILE A 212 19.68 -0.20 -2.50
N SER A 213 20.25 0.30 -3.61
CA SER A 213 19.55 0.35 -4.89
C SER A 213 19.27 -1.05 -5.45
N GLU A 214 20.19 -2.00 -5.28
CA GLU A 214 19.97 -3.40 -5.66
C GLU A 214 18.84 -4.02 -4.82
N LEU A 215 18.86 -3.85 -3.50
CA LEU A 215 17.77 -4.31 -2.61
C LEU A 215 16.41 -3.73 -3.01
N SER A 216 16.35 -2.43 -3.37
CA SER A 216 15.12 -1.79 -3.84
C SER A 216 14.58 -2.45 -5.11
N LYS A 217 15.44 -2.76 -6.09
CA LYS A 217 15.05 -3.45 -7.32
C LYS A 217 14.57 -4.88 -7.04
N TYR A 218 15.20 -5.55 -6.09
CA TYR A 218 14.76 -6.89 -5.68
C TYR A 218 13.40 -6.85 -5.00
N ALA A 219 13.14 -5.86 -4.14
CA ALA A 219 11.84 -5.68 -3.51
C ALA A 219 10.73 -5.46 -4.55
N GLU A 220 10.98 -4.66 -5.59
CA GLU A 220 10.03 -4.44 -6.70
C GLU A 220 9.69 -5.75 -7.44
N ARG A 221 10.71 -6.56 -7.79
CA ARG A 221 10.49 -7.88 -8.42
C ARG A 221 9.71 -8.85 -7.55
N ILE A 222 9.96 -8.85 -6.24
CA ILE A 222 9.21 -9.69 -5.29
C ILE A 222 7.75 -9.26 -5.24
N THR A 223 7.47 -7.96 -5.29
CA THR A 223 6.08 -7.47 -5.36
C THR A 223 5.37 -7.83 -6.66
N GLU A 224 6.12 -8.04 -7.75
CA GLU A 224 5.59 -8.53 -9.03
C GLU A 224 5.36 -10.06 -9.06
N GLY A 225 5.72 -10.77 -7.99
CA GLY A 225 5.50 -12.22 -7.85
C GLY A 225 6.70 -13.10 -8.20
N ASP A 226 7.87 -12.52 -8.50
CA ASP A 226 9.11 -13.26 -8.74
C ASP A 226 9.87 -13.51 -7.43
N LEU A 227 9.71 -14.73 -6.89
CA LEU A 227 10.31 -15.18 -5.62
C LEU A 227 11.54 -16.08 -5.80
N GLU A 228 11.98 -16.31 -7.04
CA GLU A 228 13.16 -17.16 -7.32
C GLU A 228 14.48 -16.38 -7.33
N VAL A 229 14.44 -15.11 -6.95
CA VAL A 229 15.58 -14.23 -7.10
C VAL A 229 16.68 -14.58 -6.10
N LYS A 230 17.81 -15.09 -6.61
CA LYS A 230 19.01 -15.33 -5.83
C LYS A 230 19.68 -14.01 -5.47
N LEU A 231 19.42 -13.54 -4.25
CA LEU A 231 20.17 -12.47 -3.63
C LEU A 231 21.58 -12.97 -3.31
N THR A 232 22.59 -12.47 -4.02
CA THR A 232 23.99 -12.67 -3.60
C THR A 232 24.25 -11.81 -2.37
N GLN A 233 24.69 -12.43 -1.28
CA GLN A 233 25.13 -11.67 -0.11
C GLN A 233 26.26 -10.73 -0.53
N THR A 234 26.04 -9.44 -0.27
CA THR A 234 27.13 -8.49 -0.21
C THR A 234 27.98 -8.84 1.03
N HIS A 235 29.30 -8.79 0.89
CA HIS A 235 30.24 -8.96 2.00
C HIS A 235 30.94 -7.62 2.28
N THR A 236 30.15 -6.55 2.45
CA THR A 236 30.63 -5.18 2.71
C THR A 236 31.12 -4.97 4.14
N GLY A 237 30.75 -5.86 5.07
CA GLY A 237 31.08 -5.83 6.49
C GLY A 237 30.48 -4.65 7.25
N ASP A 238 29.38 -4.04 6.76
CA ASP A 238 28.71 -2.91 7.39
C ASP A 238 27.19 -3.13 7.55
N GLU A 239 26.43 -2.10 7.94
CA GLU A 239 24.98 -2.20 8.15
C GLU A 239 24.21 -2.61 6.88
N THR A 240 24.77 -2.39 5.68
CA THR A 240 24.14 -2.89 4.45
C THR A 240 24.16 -4.41 4.40
N ASP A 241 25.17 -5.09 4.94
CA ASP A 241 25.18 -6.56 5.02
C ASP A 241 24.14 -7.07 6.03
N ILE A 242 23.96 -6.37 7.15
CA ILE A 242 22.91 -6.70 8.12
C ILE A 242 21.54 -6.55 7.46
N LEU A 243 21.32 -5.45 6.74
CA LEU A 243 20.07 -5.19 6.02
C LEU A 243 19.83 -6.23 4.93
N THR A 244 20.83 -6.54 4.10
CA THR A 244 20.76 -7.58 3.08
C THR A 244 20.45 -8.95 3.70
N GLY A 245 21.10 -9.30 4.80
CA GLY A 245 20.85 -10.55 5.52
C GLY A 245 19.42 -10.64 6.08
N ALA A 246 18.92 -9.56 6.67
CA ALA A 246 17.53 -9.49 7.14
C ALA A 246 16.53 -9.57 5.99
N PHE A 247 16.81 -8.89 4.87
CA PHE A 247 15.98 -8.94 3.66
C PHE A 247 15.93 -10.36 3.08
N ILE A 248 17.07 -11.04 2.95
CA ILE A 248 17.13 -12.44 2.51
C ILE A 248 16.24 -13.33 3.39
N LYS A 249 16.36 -13.24 4.72
CA LYS A 249 15.53 -14.01 5.65
C LYS A 249 14.03 -13.71 5.51
N MET A 250 13.67 -12.45 5.26
CA MET A 250 12.27 -12.07 5.02
C MET A 250 11.74 -12.71 3.74
N VAL A 251 12.51 -12.71 2.66
CA VAL A 251 12.13 -13.31 1.38
C VAL A 251 11.98 -14.82 1.50
N GLU A 252 12.91 -15.50 2.20
CA GLU A 252 12.79 -16.93 2.50
C GLU A 252 11.52 -17.23 3.31
N SER A 253 11.24 -16.44 4.35
CA SER A 253 10.03 -16.60 5.18
C SER A 253 8.74 -16.41 4.37
N ILE A 254 8.70 -15.44 3.45
CA ILE A 254 7.56 -15.23 2.55
C ILE A 254 7.38 -16.43 1.61
N LYS A 255 8.47 -16.96 1.06
CA LYS A 255 8.43 -18.13 0.18
C LYS A 255 7.88 -19.36 0.90
N ASP A 256 8.33 -19.60 2.14
CA ASP A 256 7.85 -20.68 2.97
C ASP A 256 6.36 -20.52 3.29
N TYR A 257 5.92 -19.31 3.66
CA TYR A 257 4.52 -19.00 3.93
C TYR A 257 3.61 -19.23 2.71
N ILE A 258 4.04 -18.80 1.52
CA ILE A 258 3.29 -19.03 0.28
C ILE A 258 3.23 -20.52 -0.06
N SER A 259 4.31 -21.27 0.17
CA SER A 259 4.31 -22.72 -0.03
C SER A 259 3.34 -23.43 0.90
N GLU A 260 3.27 -23.01 2.16
CA GLU A 260 2.33 -23.54 3.14
C GLU A 260 0.87 -23.21 2.79
N LEU A 261 0.58 -21.97 2.39
CA LEU A 261 -0.75 -21.57 1.91
C LEU A 261 -1.19 -22.39 0.69
N LYS A 262 -0.29 -22.62 -0.28
CA LYS A 262 -0.61 -23.47 -1.44
C LYS A 262 -0.97 -24.90 -1.03
N LYS A 263 -0.20 -25.50 -0.11
CA LYS A 263 -0.49 -26.84 0.41
C LYS A 263 -1.84 -26.90 1.13
N GLN A 264 -2.18 -25.88 1.92
CA GLN A 264 -3.48 -25.80 2.61
C GLN A 264 -4.63 -25.72 1.61
N ALA A 265 -4.52 -24.85 0.59
CA ALA A 265 -5.54 -24.72 -0.45
C ALA A 265 -5.73 -26.01 -1.28
N GLU A 266 -4.65 -26.71 -1.62
CA GLU A 266 -4.72 -28.02 -2.30
C GLU A 266 -5.44 -29.07 -1.43
N MET A 267 -5.14 -29.09 -0.13
CA MET A 267 -5.80 -30.01 0.82
C MET A 267 -7.29 -29.70 0.98
N GLU A 268 -7.66 -28.42 1.09
CA GLU A 268 -9.05 -27.96 1.18
C GLU A 268 -9.84 -28.35 -0.07
N ASN A 269 -9.29 -28.12 -1.26
CA ASN A 269 -9.92 -28.52 -2.53
C ASN A 269 -10.15 -30.03 -2.59
N LYS A 270 -9.16 -30.82 -2.16
CA LYS A 270 -9.27 -32.28 -2.13
C LYS A 270 -10.34 -32.76 -1.14
N LEU A 271 -10.43 -32.14 0.04
CA LEU A 271 -11.47 -32.45 1.03
C LEU A 271 -12.87 -32.14 0.48
N LYS A 272 -13.03 -30.99 -0.17
CA LYS A 272 -14.30 -30.57 -0.76
C LYS A 272 -14.76 -31.53 -1.87
N GLU A 273 -13.83 -32.02 -2.69
CA GLU A 273 -14.13 -33.03 -3.71
C GLU A 273 -14.59 -34.36 -3.08
N GLN A 274 -13.93 -34.80 -2.00
CA GLN A 274 -14.35 -35.99 -1.25
C GLN A 274 -15.73 -35.83 -0.62
N GLU A 275 -16.04 -34.66 -0.06
CA GLU A 275 -17.35 -34.37 0.52
C GLU A 275 -18.47 -34.44 -0.53
N LEU A 276 -18.24 -33.83 -1.71
CA LEU A 276 -19.18 -33.92 -2.84
C LEU A 276 -19.39 -35.37 -3.31
N GLN A 277 -18.33 -36.18 -3.38
CA GLN A 277 -18.44 -37.59 -3.73
C GLN A 277 -19.27 -38.36 -2.71
N ASN A 278 -19.05 -38.13 -1.41
CA ASN A 278 -19.81 -38.77 -0.33
C ASN A 278 -21.29 -38.40 -0.36
N LEU A 279 -21.60 -37.12 -0.57
CA LEU A 279 -22.99 -36.66 -0.72
C LEU A 279 -23.70 -37.32 -1.90
N LYS A 280 -23.02 -37.40 -3.06
CA LYS A 280 -23.55 -38.07 -4.24
C LYS A 280 -23.80 -39.56 -3.99
N MET A 281 -22.87 -40.24 -3.33
CA MET A 281 -23.02 -41.65 -2.96
C MET A 281 -24.21 -41.86 -2.01
N GLY A 282 -24.37 -40.99 -1.01
CA GLY A 282 -25.50 -41.03 -0.08
C GLY A 282 -26.85 -40.87 -0.79
N SER A 283 -26.95 -39.95 -1.75
CA SER A 283 -28.17 -39.76 -2.55
C SER A 283 -28.50 -40.99 -3.40
N LEU A 284 -27.51 -41.57 -4.07
CA LEU A 284 -27.69 -42.77 -4.90
C LEU A 284 -28.13 -43.99 -4.08
N LEU A 285 -27.55 -44.17 -2.89
CA LEU A 285 -27.96 -45.23 -1.97
C LEU A 285 -29.43 -45.08 -1.56
N LYS A 286 -29.84 -43.85 -1.23
CA LYS A 286 -31.23 -43.56 -0.84
C LYS A 286 -32.22 -43.79 -1.98
N GLU A 287 -31.87 -43.42 -3.20
CA GLU A 287 -32.70 -43.69 -4.39
C GLU A 287 -32.83 -45.20 -4.65
N ALA A 288 -31.73 -45.95 -4.51
CA ALA A 288 -31.74 -47.40 -4.67
C ALA A 288 -32.62 -48.09 -3.61
N GLU A 289 -32.55 -47.65 -2.35
CA GLU A 289 -33.39 -48.16 -1.26
C GLU A 289 -34.87 -47.89 -1.51
N LEU A 290 -35.24 -46.68 -1.97
CA LEU A 290 -36.62 -46.36 -2.33
C LEU A 290 -37.15 -47.22 -3.47
N LYS A 291 -36.37 -47.40 -4.55
CA LYS A 291 -36.75 -48.27 -5.67
C LYS A 291 -36.90 -49.73 -5.24
N TYR A 292 -36.02 -50.20 -4.37
CA TYR A 292 -36.12 -51.55 -3.81
C TYR A 292 -37.42 -51.73 -3.00
N LEU A 293 -37.74 -50.79 -2.10
CA LEU A 293 -38.98 -50.82 -1.31
C LEU A 293 -40.23 -50.80 -2.20
N GLN A 294 -40.25 -49.96 -3.25
CA GLN A 294 -41.37 -49.92 -4.20
C GLN A 294 -41.55 -51.25 -4.96
N SER A 295 -40.46 -51.94 -5.28
CA SER A 295 -40.51 -53.22 -6.02
C SER A 295 -41.08 -54.39 -5.22
N GLN A 296 -41.21 -54.28 -3.90
CA GLN A 296 -41.75 -55.36 -3.05
C GLN A 296 -43.25 -55.62 -3.26
N ILE A 297 -43.99 -54.71 -3.89
CA ILE A 297 -45.39 -54.94 -4.29
C ILE A 297 -45.40 -55.22 -5.79
N ASN A 298 -45.68 -56.45 -6.21
CA ASN A 298 -45.83 -56.78 -7.63
C ASN A 298 -47.25 -56.39 -8.12
N PRO A 299 -47.40 -55.30 -8.89
CA PRO A 299 -48.71 -54.81 -9.33
C PRO A 299 -49.45 -55.86 -10.16
N HIS A 300 -48.70 -56.60 -11.00
CA HIS A 300 -49.23 -57.60 -11.91
C HIS A 300 -49.82 -58.80 -11.16
N PHE A 301 -49.17 -59.25 -10.09
CA PHE A 301 -49.71 -60.32 -9.26
C PHE A 301 -51.04 -59.92 -8.60
N LEU A 302 -51.12 -58.70 -8.07
CA LEU A 302 -52.33 -58.18 -7.43
C LEU A 302 -53.50 -58.11 -8.44
N PHE A 303 -53.27 -57.59 -9.64
CA PHE A 303 -54.29 -57.52 -10.70
C PHE A 303 -54.78 -58.90 -11.13
N ASN A 304 -53.85 -59.83 -11.35
CA ASN A 304 -54.21 -61.18 -11.75
C ASN A 304 -55.03 -61.88 -10.67
N THR A 305 -54.71 -61.65 -9.39
CA THR A 305 -55.44 -62.22 -8.26
C THR A 305 -56.86 -61.66 -8.17
N LEU A 306 -57.04 -60.34 -8.32
CA LEU A 306 -58.37 -59.71 -8.29
C LEU A 306 -59.22 -60.11 -9.50
N ASN A 307 -58.64 -60.12 -10.72
CA ASN A 307 -59.36 -60.55 -11.91
C ASN A 307 -59.79 -62.02 -11.84
N ALA A 308 -58.94 -62.89 -11.28
CA ALA A 308 -59.30 -64.29 -11.05
C ALA A 308 -60.46 -64.42 -10.04
N ALA A 309 -60.46 -63.61 -8.98
CA ALA A 309 -61.53 -63.59 -8.00
C ALA A 309 -62.87 -63.07 -8.57
N ALA A 310 -62.85 -62.05 -9.43
CA ALA A 310 -64.03 -61.55 -10.14
C ALA A 310 -64.65 -62.62 -11.07
N GLN A 311 -63.80 -63.29 -11.86
CA GLN A 311 -64.25 -64.38 -12.75
C GLN A 311 -64.85 -65.54 -11.95
N LEU A 312 -64.23 -65.92 -10.82
CA LEU A 312 -64.75 -66.97 -9.95
C LEU A 312 -66.13 -66.61 -9.40
N SER A 313 -66.32 -65.38 -8.91
CA SER A 313 -67.62 -64.93 -8.41
C SER A 313 -68.71 -64.87 -9.49
N THR A 314 -68.35 -64.59 -10.74
CA THR A 314 -69.28 -64.64 -11.88
C THR A 314 -69.74 -66.07 -12.14
N ILE A 315 -68.82 -67.04 -12.09
CA ILE A 315 -69.13 -68.47 -12.29
C ILE A 315 -70.06 -68.99 -11.19
N GLU A 316 -69.91 -68.51 -9.96
CA GLU A 316 -70.76 -68.87 -8.81
C GLU A 316 -72.12 -68.15 -8.79
N GLY A 317 -72.43 -67.32 -9.80
CA GLY A 317 -73.67 -66.53 -9.86
C GLY A 317 -73.76 -65.44 -8.81
N ALA A 318 -72.62 -65.02 -8.24
CA ALA A 318 -72.51 -63.99 -7.23
C ALA A 318 -72.23 -62.62 -7.89
N ASP A 319 -73.19 -62.13 -8.68
CA ASP A 319 -73.02 -60.94 -9.54
C ASP A 319 -72.55 -59.70 -8.75
N LYS A 320 -73.09 -59.46 -7.56
CA LYS A 320 -72.69 -58.35 -6.68
C LYS A 320 -71.25 -58.48 -6.17
N THR A 321 -70.78 -59.71 -5.97
CA THR A 321 -69.40 -59.98 -5.54
C THR A 321 -68.44 -59.73 -6.70
N SER A 322 -68.83 -60.10 -7.92
CA SER A 322 -68.05 -59.81 -9.13
C SER A 322 -67.90 -58.32 -9.37
N GLU A 323 -69.02 -57.59 -9.33
CA GLU A 323 -69.04 -56.12 -9.47
C GLU A 323 -68.16 -55.43 -8.41
N PHE A 324 -68.18 -55.90 -7.16
CA PHE A 324 -67.32 -55.36 -6.10
C PHE A 324 -65.83 -55.60 -6.38
N ILE A 325 -65.45 -56.81 -6.84
CA ILE A 325 -64.06 -57.15 -7.12
C ILE A 325 -63.55 -56.41 -8.37
N GLU A 326 -64.39 -56.27 -9.41
CA GLU A 326 -64.06 -55.49 -10.61
C GLU A 326 -63.84 -54.01 -10.28
N ASN A 327 -64.72 -53.41 -9.48
CA ASN A 327 -64.55 -52.04 -8.99
C ASN A 327 -63.24 -51.87 -8.20
N ILE A 328 -62.87 -52.83 -7.35
CA ILE A 328 -61.58 -52.83 -6.63
C ILE A 328 -60.40 -52.98 -7.59
N ALA A 329 -60.48 -53.86 -8.59
CA ALA A 329 -59.43 -54.04 -9.59
C ALA A 329 -59.22 -52.75 -10.40
N GLN A 330 -60.30 -52.07 -10.79
CA GLN A 330 -60.26 -50.79 -11.48
C GLN A 330 -59.68 -49.69 -10.59
N LEU A 331 -60.07 -49.62 -9.32
CA LEU A 331 -59.51 -48.72 -8.30
C LEU A 331 -57.99 -48.91 -8.18
N PHE A 332 -57.50 -50.13 -8.02
CA PHE A 332 -56.05 -50.39 -7.91
C PHE A 332 -55.30 -50.12 -9.21
N ARG A 333 -55.90 -50.40 -10.36
CA ARG A 333 -55.31 -50.10 -11.68
C ARG A 333 -55.19 -48.60 -11.86
N TYR A 334 -56.18 -47.88 -11.35
CA TYR A 334 -56.13 -46.44 -11.24
C TYR A 334 -55.18 -45.96 -10.12
N ASN A 335 -54.91 -46.77 -9.11
CA ASN A 335 -53.82 -46.62 -8.13
C ASN A 335 -52.42 -46.50 -8.76
N LEU A 336 -52.12 -47.46 -9.63
CA LEU A 336 -50.73 -47.89 -9.91
C LEU A 336 -50.10 -47.34 -11.20
N LYS A 337 -50.81 -46.55 -12.02
CA LYS A 337 -50.15 -45.76 -13.07
C LYS A 337 -49.43 -44.55 -12.46
N ASN A 338 -48.57 -43.90 -13.23
CA ASN A 338 -47.78 -42.77 -12.72
C ASN A 338 -48.71 -41.67 -12.18
N ILE A 339 -48.40 -41.17 -10.98
CA ILE A 339 -49.16 -40.11 -10.31
C ILE A 339 -48.99 -38.76 -11.03
N ASP A 340 -47.91 -38.61 -11.81
CA ASP A 340 -47.58 -37.40 -12.56
C ASP A 340 -48.28 -37.33 -13.95
N ASP A 341 -49.06 -38.34 -14.33
CA ASP A 341 -49.80 -38.34 -15.60
C ASP A 341 -51.02 -37.40 -15.54
N LEU A 342 -51.23 -36.62 -16.62
CA LEU A 342 -52.43 -35.82 -16.81
C LEU A 342 -53.56 -36.67 -17.39
N VAL A 343 -54.70 -36.71 -16.70
CA VAL A 343 -55.90 -37.46 -17.08
C VAL A 343 -57.04 -36.49 -17.44
N SER A 344 -58.04 -36.97 -18.18
CA SER A 344 -59.24 -36.15 -18.40
C SER A 344 -60.07 -36.06 -17.13
N LEU A 345 -60.80 -34.96 -16.97
CA LEU A 345 -61.75 -34.80 -15.86
C LEU A 345 -62.80 -35.92 -15.88
N ARG A 346 -63.18 -36.40 -17.06
CA ARG A 346 -63.99 -37.62 -17.25
C ARG A 346 -63.40 -38.82 -16.51
N ASP A 347 -62.12 -39.12 -16.70
CA ASP A 347 -61.46 -40.27 -16.08
C ASP A 347 -61.44 -40.16 -14.56
N GLU A 348 -61.24 -38.95 -14.02
CA GLU A 348 -61.28 -38.70 -12.57
C GLU A 348 -62.69 -38.82 -12.00
N ILE A 349 -63.70 -38.32 -12.70
CA ILE A 349 -65.11 -38.45 -12.29
C ILE A 349 -65.52 -39.92 -12.29
N GLU A 350 -65.21 -40.68 -13.34
CA GLU A 350 -65.52 -42.11 -13.42
C GLU A 350 -64.83 -42.87 -12.28
N HIS A 351 -63.56 -42.55 -12.00
CA HIS A 351 -62.82 -43.12 -10.89
C HIS A 351 -63.47 -42.83 -9.53
N VAL A 352 -63.91 -41.60 -9.31
CA VAL A 352 -64.65 -41.21 -8.09
C VAL A 352 -65.99 -41.92 -7.99
N ILE A 353 -66.74 -42.06 -9.09
CA ILE A 353 -68.01 -42.80 -9.11
C ILE A 353 -67.77 -44.26 -8.69
N ASN A 354 -66.77 -44.91 -9.27
CA ASN A 354 -66.42 -46.31 -8.95
C ASN A 354 -65.97 -46.43 -7.49
N TYR A 355 -65.17 -45.48 -6.99
CA TYR A 355 -64.79 -45.43 -5.58
C TYR A 355 -66.01 -45.29 -4.65
N MET A 356 -66.97 -44.43 -5.00
CA MET A 356 -68.20 -44.26 -4.22
C MET A 356 -69.11 -45.50 -4.27
N GLN A 357 -69.14 -46.24 -5.37
CA GLN A 357 -69.83 -47.53 -5.45
C GLN A 357 -69.24 -48.56 -4.49
N ILE A 358 -67.90 -48.65 -4.40
CA ILE A 358 -67.22 -49.53 -3.44
C ILE A 358 -67.62 -49.17 -2.00
N LEU A 359 -67.63 -47.87 -1.67
CA LEU A 359 -68.05 -47.39 -0.35
C LEU A 359 -69.52 -47.70 -0.08
N LYS A 360 -70.41 -47.52 -1.06
CA LYS A 360 -71.84 -47.86 -0.95
C LYS A 360 -72.05 -49.35 -0.71
N MET A 361 -71.29 -50.22 -1.38
CA MET A 361 -71.33 -51.67 -1.14
C MET A 361 -70.83 -52.05 0.26
N ARG A 362 -69.77 -51.40 0.76
CA ARG A 362 -69.19 -51.69 2.08
C ARG A 362 -70.05 -51.20 3.26
N PHE A 363 -70.71 -50.06 3.11
CA PHE A 363 -71.41 -49.37 4.21
C PHE A 363 -72.94 -49.29 4.03
N GLY A 364 -73.47 -49.89 2.96
CA GLY A 364 -74.90 -49.94 2.63
C GLY A 364 -75.46 -48.61 2.12
N ASN A 365 -76.79 -48.50 2.07
CA ASN A 365 -77.52 -47.31 1.56
C ASN A 365 -77.47 -46.08 2.52
N ARG A 366 -76.44 -45.97 3.36
CA ARG A 366 -76.29 -44.86 4.30
C ARG A 366 -75.88 -43.55 3.62
N ILE A 367 -75.29 -43.65 2.43
CA ILE A 367 -74.75 -42.52 1.69
C ILE A 367 -75.24 -42.55 0.25
N ASP A 368 -75.76 -41.42 -0.20
CA ASP A 368 -76.07 -41.19 -1.61
C ASP A 368 -75.06 -40.22 -2.23
N PHE A 369 -74.69 -40.53 -3.46
CA PHE A 369 -73.77 -39.75 -4.27
C PHE A 369 -74.53 -39.24 -5.49
N TYR A 370 -74.57 -37.93 -5.65
CA TYR A 370 -75.26 -37.25 -6.75
C TYR A 370 -74.23 -36.54 -7.61
N THR A 371 -74.43 -36.59 -8.92
CA THR A 371 -73.55 -35.94 -9.89
C THR A 371 -74.35 -35.05 -10.82
N ASP A 372 -73.96 -33.79 -10.96
CA ASP A 372 -74.48 -32.85 -11.96
C ASP A 372 -73.30 -32.33 -12.77
N ILE A 373 -73.11 -32.87 -13.98
CA ILE A 373 -71.88 -32.71 -14.75
C ILE A 373 -72.18 -32.05 -16.09
N ASP A 374 -71.61 -30.88 -16.31
CA ASP A 374 -71.57 -30.23 -17.62
C ASP A 374 -70.60 -30.99 -18.55
N GLU A 375 -71.13 -31.54 -19.64
CA GLU A 375 -70.34 -32.31 -20.61
C GLU A 375 -69.19 -31.48 -21.23
N LEU A 376 -69.33 -30.15 -21.30
CA LEU A 376 -68.31 -29.26 -21.84
C LEU A 376 -67.03 -29.19 -20.99
N ALA A 377 -67.08 -29.67 -19.74
CA ALA A 377 -65.95 -29.69 -18.82
C ALA A 377 -65.13 -30.99 -18.87
N LEU A 378 -65.67 -32.07 -19.44
CA LEU A 378 -65.16 -33.45 -19.29
C LEU A 378 -63.75 -33.68 -19.85
N ASP A 379 -63.35 -32.94 -20.89
CA ASP A 379 -62.04 -33.11 -21.54
C ASP A 379 -60.91 -32.29 -20.89
N THR A 380 -61.22 -31.53 -19.84
CA THR A 380 -60.24 -30.73 -19.10
C THR A 380 -59.17 -31.64 -18.49
N LYS A 381 -57.90 -31.29 -18.67
CA LYS A 381 -56.77 -32.07 -18.13
C LYS A 381 -56.47 -31.66 -16.70
N ILE A 382 -56.44 -32.63 -15.80
CA ILE A 382 -56.07 -32.45 -14.40
C ILE A 382 -55.06 -33.53 -13.97
N PRO A 383 -54.26 -33.28 -12.92
CA PRO A 383 -53.44 -34.32 -12.32
C PRO A 383 -54.34 -35.47 -11.86
N ARG A 384 -53.81 -36.67 -11.97
CA ARG A 384 -54.50 -37.86 -11.49
C ARG A 384 -54.69 -37.85 -9.97
N ILE A 385 -55.73 -38.50 -9.46
CA ILE A 385 -56.09 -38.57 -8.04
C ILE A 385 -56.24 -37.16 -7.47
N THR A 386 -56.98 -36.29 -8.16
CA THR A 386 -57.29 -34.92 -7.73
C THR A 386 -58.62 -34.88 -7.00
N LEU A 387 -59.65 -35.55 -7.53
CA LEU A 387 -61.00 -35.50 -6.95
C LEU A 387 -61.17 -36.51 -5.81
N GLN A 388 -60.55 -37.69 -5.93
CA GLN A 388 -60.70 -38.76 -4.95
C GLN A 388 -60.36 -38.32 -3.52
N PRO A 389 -59.23 -37.62 -3.22
CA PRO A 389 -58.91 -37.23 -1.85
C PRO A 389 -59.94 -36.27 -1.24
N ILE A 390 -60.60 -35.45 -2.07
CA ILE A 390 -61.60 -34.47 -1.61
C ILE A 390 -62.92 -35.18 -1.31
N VAL A 391 -63.34 -36.10 -2.17
CA VAL A 391 -64.53 -36.93 -1.96
C VAL A 391 -64.33 -37.91 -0.80
N GLU A 392 -63.13 -38.48 -0.66
CA GLU A 392 -62.75 -39.31 0.47
C GLU A 392 -62.77 -38.51 1.79
N ASN A 393 -62.30 -37.27 1.79
CA ASN A 393 -62.41 -36.39 2.95
C ASN A 393 -63.87 -36.09 3.30
N ALA A 394 -64.72 -35.78 2.31
CA ALA A 394 -66.15 -35.57 2.51
C ALA A 394 -66.80 -36.82 3.15
N TYR A 395 -66.40 -38.01 2.71
CA TYR A 395 -66.87 -39.28 3.28
C TYR A 395 -66.36 -39.53 4.72
N ILE A 396 -65.04 -39.56 4.93
CA ILE A 396 -64.41 -39.97 6.19
C ILE A 396 -64.68 -38.93 7.29
N HIS A 397 -64.55 -37.64 6.97
CA HIS A 397 -64.65 -36.57 7.96
C HIS A 397 -66.04 -35.98 8.05
N GLY A 398 -66.76 -35.89 6.92
CA GLY A 398 -68.11 -35.37 6.89
C GLY A 398 -69.14 -36.38 7.38
N LEU A 399 -69.07 -37.64 6.93
CA LEU A 399 -70.22 -38.56 6.98
C LEU A 399 -70.01 -39.83 7.83
N GLN A 400 -68.77 -40.20 8.18
CA GLN A 400 -68.49 -41.49 8.84
C GLN A 400 -69.23 -41.69 10.18
N ASN A 401 -69.45 -40.60 10.94
CA ASN A 401 -70.09 -40.62 12.25
C ASN A 401 -71.52 -40.01 12.25
N LEU A 402 -72.10 -39.77 11.07
CA LEU A 402 -73.42 -39.16 10.95
C LEU A 402 -74.53 -40.19 11.22
N GLU A 403 -75.46 -39.89 12.13
CA GLU A 403 -76.62 -40.76 12.40
C GLU A 403 -77.73 -40.61 11.33
N ARG A 404 -77.74 -39.49 10.60
CA ARG A 404 -78.65 -39.21 9.48
C ARG A 404 -78.06 -39.68 8.13
N LYS A 405 -78.90 -39.75 7.10
CA LYS A 405 -78.47 -40.14 5.74
C LYS A 405 -77.46 -39.12 5.20
N GLY A 406 -76.29 -39.62 4.80
CA GLY A 406 -75.23 -38.80 4.23
C GLY A 406 -75.46 -38.55 2.75
N GLU A 407 -75.15 -37.35 2.30
CA GLU A 407 -75.24 -36.96 0.89
C GLU A 407 -73.95 -36.29 0.47
N ILE A 408 -73.42 -36.70 -0.69
CA ILE A 408 -72.31 -36.02 -1.36
C ILE A 408 -72.79 -35.64 -2.77
N HIS A 409 -72.66 -34.36 -3.11
CA HIS A 409 -72.99 -33.83 -4.42
C HIS A 409 -71.71 -33.39 -5.12
N LEU A 410 -71.41 -33.96 -6.29
CA LEU A 410 -70.33 -33.57 -7.18
C LEU A 410 -70.92 -32.80 -8.36
N ASN A 411 -70.76 -31.47 -8.36
CA ASN A 411 -71.27 -30.61 -9.41
C ASN A 411 -70.10 -30.04 -10.21
N VAL A 412 -70.16 -30.18 -11.54
CA VAL A 412 -69.11 -29.70 -12.45
C VAL A 412 -69.74 -28.75 -13.45
N LYS A 413 -69.26 -27.50 -13.49
CA LYS A 413 -69.76 -26.46 -14.40
C LYS A 413 -68.63 -25.90 -15.24
N ALA A 414 -68.86 -25.82 -16.55
CA ALA A 414 -67.92 -25.19 -17.47
C ALA A 414 -68.23 -23.68 -17.57
N GLU A 415 -67.26 -22.84 -17.20
CA GLU A 415 -67.29 -21.42 -17.48
C GLU A 415 -66.30 -21.07 -18.60
N LEU A 416 -66.22 -19.77 -18.97
CA LEU A 416 -65.39 -19.30 -20.09
C LEU A 416 -63.90 -19.64 -19.89
N ASP A 417 -63.34 -19.30 -18.74
CA ASP A 417 -61.90 -19.42 -18.47
C ASP A 417 -61.55 -20.53 -17.47
N TYR A 418 -62.53 -21.15 -16.83
CA TYR A 418 -62.33 -22.16 -15.79
C TYR A 418 -63.46 -23.19 -15.73
N VAL A 419 -63.16 -24.34 -15.14
CA VAL A 419 -64.12 -25.35 -14.69
C VAL A 419 -64.24 -25.22 -13.18
N LEU A 420 -65.48 -25.06 -12.71
CA LEU A 420 -65.79 -25.13 -11.28
C LEU A 420 -66.21 -26.55 -10.94
N ILE A 421 -65.56 -27.13 -9.92
CA ILE A 421 -65.88 -28.44 -9.40
C ILE A 421 -66.26 -28.26 -7.93
N ASP A 422 -67.55 -28.38 -7.64
CA ASP A 422 -68.10 -28.30 -6.30
C ASP A 422 -68.30 -29.71 -5.75
N ILE A 423 -67.71 -29.99 -4.59
CA ILE A 423 -67.95 -31.19 -3.80
C ILE A 423 -68.61 -30.75 -2.50
N ILE A 424 -69.87 -31.15 -2.31
CA ILE A 424 -70.72 -30.69 -1.20
C ILE A 424 -71.14 -31.91 -0.38
N ASP A 425 -70.87 -31.89 0.93
CA ASP A 425 -71.40 -32.87 1.88
C ASP A 425 -72.34 -32.22 2.91
N ASN A 426 -73.25 -33.02 3.44
CA ASN A 426 -74.16 -32.64 4.55
C ASN A 426 -73.65 -33.10 5.93
N GLY A 427 -72.33 -33.24 6.07
CA GLY A 427 -71.66 -33.79 7.23
C GLY A 427 -71.56 -32.86 8.44
N THR A 428 -70.64 -33.17 9.35
CA THR A 428 -70.42 -32.40 10.59
C THR A 428 -69.77 -31.03 10.38
N GLY A 429 -69.28 -30.74 9.18
CA GLY A 429 -68.55 -29.51 8.87
C GLY A 429 -67.20 -29.38 9.58
N MET A 430 -66.48 -28.30 9.30
CA MET A 430 -65.17 -27.97 9.89
C MET A 430 -65.14 -26.52 10.40
N ASP A 431 -64.29 -26.25 11.40
CA ASP A 431 -64.09 -24.91 11.93
C ASP A 431 -63.19 -24.05 11.01
N LYS A 432 -63.20 -22.73 11.26
CA LYS A 432 -62.43 -21.77 10.46
C LYS A 432 -60.91 -21.95 10.61
N GLU A 433 -60.46 -22.53 11.72
CA GLU A 433 -59.05 -22.77 12.01
C GLU A 433 -58.52 -23.91 11.13
N CYS A 434 -59.30 -24.98 10.98
CA CYS A 434 -59.03 -26.09 10.07
C CYS A 434 -59.02 -25.65 8.60
N ILE A 435 -60.00 -24.82 8.19
CA ILE A 435 -60.04 -24.25 6.82
C ILE A 435 -58.78 -23.43 6.54
N ASN A 436 -58.39 -22.55 7.48
CA ASN A 436 -57.20 -21.72 7.33
C ASN A 436 -55.92 -22.55 7.31
N ALA A 437 -55.84 -23.63 8.10
CA ALA A 437 -54.70 -24.54 8.08
C ALA A 437 -54.53 -25.23 6.72
N ILE A 438 -55.62 -25.61 6.05
CA ILE A 438 -55.58 -26.24 4.72
C ILE A 438 -55.15 -25.22 3.65
N ILE A 439 -55.68 -23.99 3.70
CA ILE A 439 -55.43 -22.96 2.68
C ILE A 439 -54.06 -22.28 2.87
N CYS A 440 -53.61 -22.05 4.12
CA CYS A 440 -52.44 -21.23 4.43
C CYS A 440 -51.19 -22.01 4.87
N SER A 441 -51.20 -23.36 4.86
CA SER A 441 -50.07 -24.16 5.36
C SER A 441 -48.75 -23.76 4.69
N ASN A 442 -47.89 -23.06 5.45
CA ASN A 442 -46.54 -22.68 5.06
C ASN A 442 -45.66 -23.94 4.95
N LYS A 443 -44.65 -23.88 4.08
CA LYS A 443 -43.79 -25.00 3.71
C LYS A 443 -42.98 -25.65 4.86
N ASP A 444 -42.94 -25.06 6.06
CA ASP A 444 -41.95 -25.40 7.10
C ASP A 444 -42.53 -25.74 8.50
N GLU A 445 -43.82 -26.06 8.66
CA GLU A 445 -44.32 -26.58 9.95
C GLU A 445 -44.37 -28.11 9.95
N GLU A 446 -43.50 -28.71 10.78
CA GLU A 446 -43.51 -30.13 11.12
C GLU A 446 -44.90 -30.54 11.63
N ILE A 447 -45.54 -31.45 10.89
CA ILE A 447 -46.84 -32.00 11.25
C ILE A 447 -46.67 -32.83 12.53
N THR A 448 -47.05 -32.24 13.67
CA THR A 448 -47.24 -32.99 14.91
C THR A 448 -48.20 -34.14 14.64
N LYS A 449 -47.75 -35.36 14.97
CA LYS A 449 -48.48 -36.63 14.89
C LYS A 449 -49.84 -36.55 15.60
N LYS A 450 -50.89 -36.10 14.89
CA LYS A 450 -52.28 -36.40 15.26
C LYS A 450 -53.33 -36.26 14.16
N HIS A 451 -53.01 -35.79 12.96
CA HIS A 451 -53.96 -35.79 11.84
C HIS A 451 -53.30 -36.25 10.54
N VAL A 452 -53.39 -37.57 10.27
CA VAL A 452 -53.02 -38.21 8.98
C VAL A 452 -53.90 -37.71 7.81
N THR A 453 -54.87 -36.84 8.11
CA THR A 453 -56.00 -36.44 7.26
C THR A 453 -55.69 -35.22 6.37
N GLY A 454 -54.64 -34.46 6.67
CA GLY A 454 -54.25 -33.26 5.90
C GLY A 454 -53.33 -33.50 4.69
N ILE A 455 -52.80 -34.72 4.54
CA ILE A 455 -51.79 -35.04 3.50
C ILE A 455 -52.42 -35.07 2.10
N GLY A 456 -53.64 -35.63 1.98
CA GLY A 456 -54.33 -35.77 0.70
C GLY A 456 -54.66 -34.43 0.04
N MET A 457 -55.27 -33.51 0.79
CA MET A 457 -55.66 -32.19 0.27
C MET A 457 -54.43 -31.32 -0.03
N LYS A 458 -53.40 -31.35 0.83
CA LYS A 458 -52.15 -30.62 0.59
C LYS A 458 -51.46 -31.07 -0.70
N ASN A 459 -51.37 -32.37 -0.93
CA ASN A 459 -50.77 -32.92 -2.15
C ASN A 459 -51.58 -32.60 -3.41
N VAL A 460 -52.91 -32.55 -3.33
CA VAL A 460 -53.75 -32.09 -4.44
C VAL A 460 -53.46 -30.63 -4.77
N LEU A 461 -53.43 -29.75 -3.75
CA LEU A 461 -53.16 -28.33 -3.96
C LEU A 461 -51.75 -28.08 -4.50
N GLU A 462 -50.71 -28.71 -3.95
CA GLU A 462 -49.33 -28.56 -4.43
C GLU A 462 -49.18 -28.97 -5.89
N ARG A 463 -49.87 -30.04 -6.32
CA ARG A 463 -49.85 -30.47 -7.73
C ARG A 463 -50.58 -29.49 -8.65
N LEU A 464 -51.71 -28.93 -8.20
CA LEU A 464 -52.43 -27.90 -8.94
C LEU A 464 -51.62 -26.58 -9.02
N GLU A 465 -50.96 -26.17 -7.94
CA GLU A 465 -50.05 -25.01 -7.90
C GLU A 465 -48.91 -25.15 -8.92
N LEU A 466 -48.28 -26.34 -8.97
CA LEU A 466 -47.19 -26.64 -9.90
C LEU A 466 -47.68 -26.70 -11.36
N LEU A 467 -48.83 -27.34 -11.62
CA LEU A 467 -49.36 -27.50 -12.97
C LEU A 467 -49.81 -26.16 -13.58
N PHE A 468 -50.52 -25.35 -12.80
CA PHE A 468 -51.09 -24.08 -13.28
C PHE A 468 -50.19 -22.87 -13.01
N ASN A 469 -49.06 -23.05 -12.32
CA ASN A 469 -48.14 -21.99 -11.91
C ASN A 469 -48.83 -20.86 -11.11
N ILE A 470 -49.82 -21.23 -10.28
CA ILE A 470 -50.58 -20.32 -9.42
C ILE A 470 -50.03 -20.46 -8.00
N LYS A 471 -49.55 -19.34 -7.44
CA LYS A 471 -48.92 -19.32 -6.10
C LYS A 471 -49.91 -19.04 -4.96
N ASP A 472 -51.05 -18.45 -5.26
CA ASP A 472 -52.11 -18.21 -4.27
C ASP A 472 -53.16 -19.32 -4.35
N ARG A 473 -53.22 -20.17 -3.32
CA ARG A 473 -54.20 -21.28 -3.22
C ARG A 473 -55.64 -20.79 -3.30
N ARG A 474 -55.93 -19.56 -2.90
CA ARG A 474 -57.28 -18.98 -2.93
C ARG A 474 -57.82 -18.80 -4.35
N GLU A 475 -56.95 -18.79 -5.34
CA GLU A 475 -57.34 -18.78 -6.75
C GLU A 475 -57.72 -20.18 -7.27
N LEU A 476 -57.30 -21.25 -6.58
CA LEU A 476 -57.51 -22.65 -6.97
C LEU A 476 -58.59 -23.36 -6.14
N ILE A 477 -58.76 -22.98 -4.86
CA ILE A 477 -59.71 -23.62 -3.95
C ILE A 477 -60.45 -22.60 -3.08
N SER A 478 -61.75 -22.81 -2.90
CA SER A 478 -62.58 -22.18 -1.88
C SER A 478 -63.22 -23.27 -1.02
N ILE A 479 -63.28 -23.04 0.30
CA ILE A 479 -63.93 -23.96 1.25
C ILE A 479 -64.93 -23.16 2.07
N GLU A 480 -66.19 -23.56 1.98
CA GLU A 480 -67.30 -23.03 2.77
C GLU A 480 -67.80 -24.13 3.69
N SER A 481 -67.67 -23.96 5.00
CA SER A 481 -68.16 -24.96 5.96
C SER A 481 -68.66 -24.32 7.23
N LYS A 482 -69.64 -24.98 7.84
CA LYS A 482 -70.17 -24.63 9.14
C LYS A 482 -70.48 -25.91 9.91
N ILE A 483 -70.16 -25.89 11.20
CA ILE A 483 -70.38 -27.04 12.10
C ILE A 483 -71.85 -27.46 12.03
N ASP A 484 -72.07 -28.76 11.83
CA ASP A 484 -73.35 -29.47 11.65
C ASP A 484 -74.17 -29.13 10.39
N GLU A 485 -73.67 -28.25 9.52
CA GLU A 485 -74.31 -27.83 8.27
C GLU A 485 -73.57 -28.32 7.01
N GLY A 486 -72.48 -29.07 7.17
CA GLY A 486 -71.72 -29.67 6.06
C GLY A 486 -70.55 -28.83 5.55
N THR A 487 -69.95 -29.30 4.45
CA THR A 487 -68.79 -28.66 3.81
C THR A 487 -69.02 -28.58 2.30
N LYS A 488 -68.72 -27.42 1.72
CA LYS A 488 -68.60 -27.22 0.28
C LYS A 488 -67.15 -26.90 -0.05
N VAL A 489 -66.53 -27.74 -0.87
CA VAL A 489 -65.21 -27.51 -1.45
C VAL A 489 -65.38 -27.19 -2.93
N THR A 490 -64.93 -26.02 -3.35
CA THR A 490 -64.96 -25.59 -4.75
C THR A 490 -63.53 -25.55 -5.28
N LEU A 491 -63.22 -26.38 -6.27
CA LEU A 491 -62.02 -26.25 -7.06
C LEU A 491 -62.28 -25.39 -8.29
N LYS A 492 -61.38 -24.45 -8.56
CA LYS A 492 -61.38 -23.62 -9.75
C LYS A 492 -60.20 -24.03 -10.64
N ILE A 493 -60.50 -24.79 -11.68
CA ILE A 493 -59.50 -25.35 -12.60
C ILE A 493 -59.47 -24.52 -13.88
N PRO A 494 -58.35 -23.86 -14.24
CA PRO A 494 -58.24 -23.14 -15.51
C PRO A 494 -58.52 -24.04 -16.73
N ARG A 495 -59.32 -23.57 -17.69
CA ARG A 495 -59.55 -24.29 -18.95
C ARG A 495 -58.37 -24.09 -19.88
N PHE A 496 -57.66 -25.18 -20.19
CA PHE A 496 -56.68 -25.18 -21.27
C PHE A 496 -57.41 -25.16 -22.62
N ASN A 497 -57.28 -24.08 -23.39
CA ASN A 497 -57.57 -24.13 -24.83
C ASN A 497 -56.52 -25.03 -25.48
N VAL A 498 -56.93 -26.20 -25.97
CA VAL A 498 -56.09 -27.08 -26.78
C VAL A 498 -55.86 -26.39 -28.13
N GLY A 499 -54.86 -25.51 -28.16
CA GLY A 499 -54.59 -24.64 -29.28
C GLY A 499 -53.43 -23.69 -29.02
N GLN A 500 -52.25 -24.25 -28.65
CA GLN A 500 -50.88 -23.75 -28.86
C GLN A 500 -49.98 -24.06 -27.66
N GLY A 501 -48.86 -24.75 -27.92
CA GLY A 501 -47.71 -24.83 -27.02
C GLY A 501 -47.65 -26.10 -26.19
N GLY A 502 -47.00 -27.14 -26.73
CA GLY A 502 -46.71 -28.37 -26.01
C GLY A 502 -45.91 -28.12 -24.72
N LEU A 503 -46.29 -28.83 -23.66
CA LEU A 503 -45.49 -28.89 -22.43
C LEU A 503 -44.14 -29.54 -22.76
N LYS A 504 -43.07 -28.78 -22.55
CA LYS A 504 -41.76 -29.34 -22.26
C LYS A 504 -41.79 -29.87 -20.83
N VAL A 505 -41.71 -31.18 -20.70
CA VAL A 505 -41.35 -31.86 -19.46
C VAL A 505 -39.85 -31.64 -19.27
N CYS A 506 -39.47 -30.96 -18.18
CA CYS A 506 -38.11 -30.92 -17.65
C CYS A 506 -37.92 -32.04 -16.64
#